data_AF-A0A941XSG0-F1
#
_entry.id   AF-A0A941XSG0-F1
#
_cell.length_a   1.000
_cell.length_b   1.000
_cell.length_c   1.000
_cell.angle_alpha   90.00
_cell.angle_beta   90.00
_cell.angle_gamma   90.00
#
_symmetry.space_group_name_H-M   'P 1'
#
loop_
_entity.id
_entity.type
_entity.pdbx_description
1 polymer ?
#
loop_
_entity_poly.entity_id
_entity_poly.type
_entity_poly.pdbx_seq_one_letter_code
_entity_poly.pdbx_strand_id
1 'polypeptide(L)'
;MYELHFLKGNTYYIDGPTNCGVYVLNEKKEVLLFDCGTEVDAPYIFDAIAKAGMKITYLVFSHCHADHAGGWEYIYSRTHCMMIAYKVERGFFRDPKLDIGFLYGGYPLDEYDGKLMHIDMNDEIYSLGEIPAGLEWFHLPGHHWGMIGIKTKDDVYFVADTLGSIDLVERAHILLIYDVKGYLDSLNFVESLNGKMVVPSHSPATDNIKPVVEFNRN
;
A
#
# COMPACT_ATOMS: atom_id res chain seq x y z
N MET A 1 8.17 -11.42 10.85
CA MET A 1 7.47 -11.24 9.57
C MET A 1 6.08 -11.79 9.71
N TYR A 2 5.12 -10.99 9.28
CA TYR A 2 3.69 -11.11 9.50
C TYR A 2 3.27 -11.01 10.97
N GLU A 3 4.02 -10.26 11.77
CA GLU A 3 3.68 -9.90 13.15
C GLU A 3 2.95 -8.56 13.16
N LEU A 4 1.94 -8.43 14.02
CA LEU A 4 1.20 -7.18 14.21
C LEU A 4 1.90 -6.31 15.25
N HIS A 5 2.42 -5.16 14.80
CA HIS A 5 3.17 -4.21 15.62
C HIS A 5 2.28 -3.02 15.98
N PHE A 6 2.20 -2.71 17.28
CA PHE A 6 1.56 -1.48 17.74
C PHE A 6 2.46 -0.27 17.48
N LEU A 7 1.89 0.78 16.89
CA LEU A 7 2.59 2.05 16.68
C LEU A 7 2.11 3.11 17.67
N LYS A 8 0.84 3.50 17.57
CA LYS A 8 0.26 4.57 18.39
C LYS A 8 -1.26 4.54 18.32
N GLY A 9 -1.92 4.74 19.47
CA GLY A 9 -3.38 4.88 19.54
C GLY A 9 -4.12 3.66 18.98
N ASN A 10 -4.81 3.84 17.85
CA ASN A 10 -5.52 2.79 17.13
C ASN A 10 -4.73 2.26 15.93
N THR A 11 -3.48 2.69 15.75
CA THR A 11 -2.66 2.40 14.58
C THR A 11 -1.63 1.31 14.87
N TYR A 12 -1.60 0.34 13.96
CA TYR A 12 -0.70 -0.80 13.92
C TYR A 12 -0.15 -0.97 12.50
N TYR A 13 0.85 -1.83 12.33
CA TYR A 13 1.21 -2.35 11.02
C TYR A 13 1.62 -3.81 11.12
N ILE A 14 1.58 -4.53 10.01
CA ILE A 14 2.08 -5.89 9.90
C ILE A 14 3.38 -5.85 9.11
N ASP A 15 4.46 -6.39 9.69
CA ASP A 15 5.74 -6.45 9.00
C ASP A 15 5.73 -7.51 7.90
N GLY A 16 6.39 -7.26 6.78
CA GLY A 16 6.37 -8.14 5.62
C GLY A 16 7.48 -7.83 4.63
N PRO A 17 7.57 -8.55 3.51
CA PRO A 17 8.27 -8.03 2.33
C PRO A 17 7.64 -6.70 1.89
N THR A 18 6.31 -6.63 2.00
CA THR A 18 5.49 -5.42 1.92
C THR A 18 4.74 -5.24 3.24
N ASN A 19 5.05 -4.18 3.97
CA ASN A 19 4.36 -3.82 5.21
C ASN A 19 2.92 -3.41 4.91
N CYS A 20 1.98 -3.88 5.71
CA CYS A 20 0.56 -3.54 5.58
C CYS A 20 0.10 -2.73 6.79
N GLY A 21 -0.59 -1.61 6.56
CA GLY A 21 -1.11 -0.76 7.62
C GLY A 21 -2.40 -1.29 8.22
N VAL A 22 -2.60 -1.14 9.52
CA VAL A 22 -3.84 -1.56 10.21
C VAL A 22 -4.32 -0.44 11.12
N TYR A 23 -5.57 -0.01 10.96
CA TYR A 23 -6.18 1.00 11.82
C TYR A 23 -7.50 0.51 12.41
N VAL A 24 -7.62 0.54 13.73
CA VAL A 24 -8.83 0.14 14.47
C VAL A 24 -9.86 1.26 14.47
N LEU A 25 -11.02 1.00 13.87
CA LEU A 25 -12.05 1.99 13.60
C LEU A 25 -12.97 2.24 14.79
N ASN A 26 -13.22 1.21 15.61
CA ASN A 26 -14.20 1.28 16.69
C ASN A 26 -14.00 0.21 17.76
N GLU A 27 -14.83 0.28 18.82
CA GLU A 27 -14.80 -0.65 19.96
C GLU A 27 -15.13 -2.10 19.59
N LYS A 28 -15.79 -2.34 18.44
CA LYS A 28 -16.05 -3.69 17.91
C LYS A 28 -14.82 -4.30 17.22
N LYS A 29 -13.68 -3.60 17.24
CA LYS A 29 -12.42 -4.00 16.62
C LYS A 29 -12.53 -4.23 15.11
N GLU A 30 -13.41 -3.47 14.46
CA GLU A 30 -13.40 -3.38 12.99
C GLU A 30 -12.18 -2.59 12.55
N VAL A 31 -11.50 -3.03 11.49
CA VAL A 31 -10.26 -2.43 11.02
C VAL A 31 -10.30 -2.09 9.54
N LEU A 32 -9.58 -1.02 9.21
CA LEU A 32 -9.09 -0.78 7.86
C LEU A 32 -7.72 -1.42 7.72
N LEU A 33 -7.56 -2.22 6.68
CA LEU A 33 -6.30 -2.76 6.20
C LEU A 33 -5.83 -1.91 5.01
N PHE A 34 -4.60 -1.40 5.07
CA PHE A 34 -3.95 -0.64 4.00
C PHE A 34 -2.89 -1.51 3.35
N ASP A 35 -3.14 -1.90 2.09
CA ASP A 35 -2.48 -2.98 1.34
C ASP A 35 -2.63 -4.37 1.99
N CYS A 36 -2.47 -5.42 1.19
CA CYS A 36 -2.69 -6.82 1.59
C CYS A 36 -1.60 -7.79 1.13
N GLY A 37 -0.44 -7.29 0.71
CA GLY A 37 0.65 -8.13 0.25
C GLY A 37 0.34 -8.87 -1.05
N THR A 38 1.15 -9.89 -1.34
CA THR A 38 0.89 -10.88 -2.39
C THR A 38 -0.17 -11.92 -1.96
N GLU A 39 -0.60 -12.75 -2.91
CA GLU A 39 -1.44 -13.93 -2.62
C GLU A 39 -0.83 -14.85 -1.56
N VAL A 40 0.51 -14.98 -1.53
CA VAL A 40 1.25 -15.81 -0.58
C VAL A 40 1.28 -15.17 0.81
N ASP A 41 1.30 -13.84 0.89
CA ASP A 41 1.36 -13.09 2.16
C ASP A 41 0.00 -13.02 2.86
N ALA A 42 -1.09 -12.93 2.08
CA ALA A 42 -2.43 -12.65 2.56
C ALA A 42 -2.94 -13.58 3.69
N PRO A 43 -2.70 -14.91 3.67
CA PRO A 43 -3.07 -15.78 4.78
C PRO A 43 -2.43 -15.38 6.11
N TYR A 44 -1.16 -15.00 6.09
CA TYR A 44 -0.42 -14.63 7.31
C TYR A 44 -0.87 -13.27 7.84
N ILE A 45 -1.10 -12.31 6.94
CA ILE A 45 -1.65 -10.98 7.26
C ILE A 45 -3.04 -11.13 7.90
N PHE A 46 -3.92 -11.91 7.27
CA PHE A 46 -5.26 -12.18 7.79
C PHE A 46 -5.20 -12.83 9.18
N ASP A 47 -4.37 -13.87 9.34
CA ASP A 47 -4.22 -14.59 10.60
C ASP A 47 -3.71 -13.69 11.73
N ALA A 48 -2.77 -12.78 11.45
CA ALA A 48 -2.24 -11.84 12.45
C ALA A 48 -3.35 -10.92 12.98
N ILE A 49 -4.20 -10.39 12.09
CA ILE A 49 -5.35 -9.54 12.45
C ILE A 49 -6.40 -10.35 13.21
N ALA A 50 -6.75 -11.54 12.72
CA ALA A 50 -7.75 -12.40 13.34
C ALA A 50 -7.33 -12.86 14.74
N LYS A 51 -6.05 -13.22 14.95
CA LYS A 51 -5.49 -13.60 16.26
C LYS A 51 -5.55 -12.46 17.27
N ALA A 52 -5.49 -11.20 16.82
CA ALA A 52 -5.68 -10.02 17.67
C ALA A 52 -7.16 -9.74 18.02
N GLY A 53 -8.08 -10.59 17.52
CA GLY A 53 -9.53 -10.43 17.67
C GLY A 53 -10.08 -9.24 16.88
N MET A 54 -9.39 -8.83 15.82
CA MET A 54 -9.79 -7.75 14.93
C MET A 54 -10.50 -8.29 13.68
N LYS A 55 -11.37 -7.48 13.09
CA LYS A 55 -12.15 -7.84 11.89
C LYS A 55 -11.90 -6.84 10.77
N ILE A 56 -11.36 -7.29 9.65
CA ILE A 56 -11.17 -6.46 8.46
C ILE A 56 -12.56 -6.13 7.88
N THR A 57 -12.88 -4.84 7.79
CA THR A 57 -14.12 -4.34 7.17
C THR A 57 -13.84 -3.38 6.01
N TYR A 58 -12.62 -2.85 5.92
CA TYR A 58 -12.14 -2.05 4.80
C TYR A 58 -10.78 -2.57 4.33
N LEU A 59 -10.58 -2.62 3.02
CA LEU A 59 -9.30 -2.86 2.37
C LEU A 59 -9.02 -1.68 1.43
N VAL A 60 -7.98 -0.90 1.72
CA VAL A 60 -7.59 0.25 0.91
C VAL A 60 -6.26 -0.05 0.24
N PHE A 61 -6.20 0.15 -1.08
CA PHE A 61 -4.99 -0.05 -1.86
C PHE A 61 -4.22 1.26 -2.01
N SER A 62 -2.92 1.23 -1.76
CA SER A 62 -2.00 2.33 -2.08
C SER A 62 -1.88 2.52 -3.58
N HIS A 63 -1.69 1.41 -4.32
CA HIS A 63 -1.60 1.32 -5.77
C HIS A 63 -1.79 -0.14 -6.24
N CYS A 64 -1.69 -0.39 -7.56
CA CYS A 64 -2.13 -1.66 -8.14
C CYS A 64 -1.12 -2.80 -8.22
N HIS A 65 0.13 -2.63 -7.79
CA HIS A 65 1.13 -3.69 -7.91
C HIS A 65 0.77 -4.94 -7.08
N ALA A 66 1.21 -6.10 -7.57
CA ALA A 66 0.81 -7.41 -7.06
C ALA A 66 1.28 -7.69 -5.63
N ASP A 67 2.37 -7.07 -5.19
CA ASP A 67 2.88 -7.17 -3.82
C ASP A 67 2.16 -6.23 -2.84
N HIS A 68 1.25 -5.39 -3.32
CA HIS A 68 0.36 -4.57 -2.49
C HIS A 68 -1.08 -5.07 -2.54
N ALA A 69 -1.56 -5.42 -3.73
CA ALA A 69 -2.94 -5.77 -3.99
C ALA A 69 -3.17 -7.27 -4.25
N GLY A 70 -2.13 -8.09 -4.46
CA GLY A 70 -2.28 -9.48 -4.90
C GLY A 70 -2.99 -10.38 -3.88
N GLY A 71 -2.98 -10.01 -2.60
CA GLY A 71 -3.73 -10.69 -1.54
C GLY A 71 -5.24 -10.45 -1.53
N TRP A 72 -5.77 -9.60 -2.42
CA TRP A 72 -7.14 -9.08 -2.31
C TRP A 72 -8.21 -10.18 -2.28
N GLU A 73 -8.11 -11.20 -3.14
CA GLU A 73 -9.14 -12.23 -3.28
C GLU A 73 -9.23 -13.08 -2.01
N TYR A 74 -8.07 -13.39 -1.41
CA TYR A 74 -7.99 -14.12 -0.16
C TYR A 74 -8.68 -13.35 0.98
N ILE A 75 -8.39 -12.05 1.10
CA ILE A 75 -8.98 -11.19 2.12
C ILE A 75 -10.48 -11.02 1.88
N TYR A 76 -10.88 -10.70 0.65
CA TYR A 76 -12.26 -10.41 0.29
C TYR A 76 -13.17 -11.63 0.45
N SER A 77 -12.75 -12.82 0.00
CA SER A 77 -13.54 -14.06 0.11
C SER A 77 -13.88 -14.44 1.56
N ARG A 78 -13.12 -13.96 2.55
CA ARG A 78 -13.33 -14.25 3.99
C ARG A 78 -14.07 -13.14 4.74
N THR A 79 -13.98 -11.92 4.26
CA THR A 79 -14.40 -10.73 5.01
C THR A 79 -15.57 -10.01 4.36
N HIS A 80 -15.65 -10.09 3.03
CA HIS A 80 -16.49 -9.25 2.17
C HIS A 80 -16.33 -7.77 2.53
N CYS A 81 -15.09 -7.37 2.86
CA CYS A 81 -14.73 -6.01 3.22
C CYS A 81 -14.98 -5.04 2.06
N MET A 82 -15.20 -3.77 2.37
CA MET A 82 -15.26 -2.71 1.38
C MET A 82 -13.87 -2.45 0.80
N MET A 83 -13.70 -2.73 -0.49
CA MET A 83 -12.46 -2.43 -1.22
C MET A 83 -12.48 -1.00 -1.73
N ILE A 84 -11.41 -0.23 -1.51
CA ILE A 84 -11.29 1.18 -1.86
C ILE A 84 -9.97 1.42 -2.58
N ALA A 85 -10.01 2.18 -3.68
CA ALA A 85 -8.81 2.59 -4.41
C ALA A 85 -8.99 3.94 -5.09
N TYR A 86 -7.86 4.57 -5.46
CA TYR A 86 -7.89 5.77 -6.27
C TYR A 86 -8.44 5.49 -7.68
N LYS A 87 -9.04 6.49 -8.31
CA LYS A 87 -9.77 6.32 -9.58
C LYS A 87 -8.92 5.71 -10.69
N VAL A 88 -7.64 6.04 -10.72
CA VAL A 88 -6.70 5.59 -11.74
C VAL A 88 -6.34 4.11 -11.50
N GLU A 89 -6.02 3.74 -10.26
CA GLU A 89 -5.74 2.36 -9.85
C GLU A 89 -6.87 1.39 -10.21
N ARG A 90 -8.13 1.82 -10.05
CA ARG A 90 -9.30 1.04 -10.48
C ARG A 90 -9.29 0.72 -11.98
N GLY A 91 -8.69 1.57 -12.81
CA GLY A 91 -8.49 1.32 -14.23
C GLY A 91 -7.50 0.17 -14.46
N PHE A 92 -6.36 0.18 -13.77
CA PHE A 92 -5.35 -0.89 -13.84
C PHE A 92 -5.91 -2.21 -13.34
N PHE A 93 -6.65 -2.18 -12.24
CA PHE A 93 -7.32 -3.36 -11.71
C PHE A 93 -8.27 -4.02 -12.71
N ARG A 94 -8.92 -3.25 -13.58
CA ARG A 94 -9.85 -3.77 -14.61
C ARG A 94 -9.14 -4.29 -15.85
N ASP A 95 -8.01 -3.70 -16.22
CA ASP A 95 -7.28 -4.07 -17.43
C ASP A 95 -5.79 -4.29 -17.12
N PRO A 96 -5.38 -5.55 -16.85
CA PRO A 96 -4.00 -5.90 -16.55
C PRO A 96 -3.01 -5.53 -17.68
N LYS A 97 -3.48 -5.34 -18.93
CA LYS A 97 -2.62 -4.89 -20.03
C LYS A 97 -2.11 -3.47 -19.82
N LEU A 98 -2.86 -2.63 -19.11
CA LEU A 98 -2.42 -1.28 -18.75
C LEU A 98 -1.21 -1.31 -17.82
N ASP A 99 -1.21 -2.24 -16.85
CA ASP A 99 -0.12 -2.38 -15.88
C ASP A 99 1.18 -2.86 -16.55
N ILE A 100 1.08 -3.84 -17.44
CA ILE A 100 2.22 -4.31 -18.26
C ILE A 100 2.78 -3.17 -19.11
N GLY A 101 1.91 -2.43 -19.79
CA GLY A 101 2.33 -1.30 -20.63
C GLY A 101 3.01 -0.20 -19.81
N PHE A 102 2.52 0.04 -18.59
CA PHE A 102 3.10 0.97 -17.64
C PHE A 102 4.49 0.51 -17.16
N LEU A 103 4.60 -0.73 -16.70
CA LEU A 103 5.82 -1.30 -16.12
C LEU A 103 6.96 -1.42 -17.14
N TYR A 104 6.65 -1.86 -18.37
CA TYR A 104 7.66 -2.08 -19.41
C TYR A 104 7.87 -0.89 -20.34
N GLY A 105 7.05 0.16 -20.25
CA GLY A 105 7.11 1.32 -21.14
C GLY A 105 6.90 0.97 -22.62
N GLY A 106 6.14 -0.09 -22.91
CA GLY A 106 6.00 -0.69 -24.23
C GLY A 106 4.64 -1.36 -24.45
N TYR A 107 4.42 -1.93 -25.63
CA TYR A 107 3.16 -2.62 -25.93
C TYR A 107 3.06 -3.94 -25.14
N PRO A 108 1.95 -4.20 -24.43
CA PRO A 108 1.78 -5.42 -23.65
C PRO A 108 1.56 -6.61 -24.57
N LEU A 109 2.46 -7.60 -24.52
CA LEU A 109 2.31 -8.84 -25.29
C LEU A 109 1.20 -9.71 -24.69
N ASP A 110 0.41 -10.36 -25.56
CA ASP A 110 -0.73 -11.20 -25.15
C ASP A 110 -0.32 -12.37 -24.24
N GLU A 111 0.95 -12.76 -24.22
CA GLU A 111 1.47 -13.82 -23.34
C GLU A 111 1.46 -13.46 -21.84
N TYR A 112 1.29 -12.18 -21.51
CA TYR A 112 1.14 -11.66 -20.15
C TYR A 112 -0.32 -11.41 -19.76
N ASP A 113 -1.27 -11.63 -20.68
CA ASP A 113 -2.70 -11.48 -20.42
C ASP A 113 -3.14 -12.44 -19.30
N GLY A 114 -3.85 -11.90 -18.29
CA GLY A 114 -4.30 -12.65 -17.11
C GLY A 114 -3.21 -13.15 -16.15
N LYS A 115 -1.94 -12.74 -16.31
CA LYS A 115 -0.83 -13.15 -15.43
C LYS A 115 -0.41 -12.11 -14.39
N LEU A 116 -0.93 -10.90 -14.50
CA LEU A 116 -0.69 -9.82 -13.52
C LEU A 116 -1.90 -9.62 -12.60
N MET A 117 -1.73 -8.70 -11.66
CA MET A 117 -2.77 -8.30 -10.72
C MET A 117 -4.03 -7.87 -11.47
N HIS A 118 -5.15 -8.53 -11.19
CA HIS A 118 -6.48 -8.22 -11.71
C HIS A 118 -7.53 -8.33 -10.60
N ILE A 119 -8.51 -7.42 -10.60
CA ILE A 119 -9.70 -7.52 -9.74
C ILE A 119 -10.93 -7.55 -10.62
N ASP A 120 -11.43 -8.77 -10.88
CA ASP A 120 -12.64 -9.01 -11.68
C ASP A 120 -13.89 -9.03 -10.80
N MET A 121 -14.31 -7.86 -10.31
CA MET A 121 -15.54 -7.74 -9.51
C MET A 121 -16.59 -6.81 -10.11
N ASN A 122 -16.67 -6.71 -11.45
CA ASN A 122 -17.70 -5.91 -12.14
C ASN A 122 -17.91 -4.49 -11.54
N ASP A 123 -16.83 -3.83 -11.10
CA ASP A 123 -16.77 -2.47 -10.54
C ASP A 123 -16.98 -2.28 -9.03
N GLU A 124 -16.91 -3.32 -8.21
CA GLU A 124 -17.06 -3.22 -6.74
C GLU A 124 -15.81 -2.69 -5.99
N ILE A 125 -15.14 -1.65 -6.52
CA ILE A 125 -14.10 -0.91 -5.81
C ILE A 125 -14.52 0.56 -5.64
N TYR A 126 -14.71 0.93 -4.39
CA TYR A 126 -15.21 2.23 -3.96
C TYR A 126 -14.14 3.32 -4.11
N SER A 127 -14.61 4.58 -4.16
CA SER A 127 -13.72 5.74 -4.24
C SER A 127 -13.10 6.08 -2.88
N LEU A 128 -12.01 6.84 -2.89
CA LEU A 128 -11.36 7.31 -1.65
C LEU A 128 -12.27 8.13 -0.72
N GLY A 129 -13.41 8.62 -1.20
CA GLY A 129 -14.43 9.28 -0.36
C GLY A 129 -15.08 8.36 0.67
N GLU A 130 -14.98 7.04 0.49
CA GLU A 130 -15.49 6.04 1.43
C GLU A 130 -14.48 5.67 2.53
N ILE A 131 -13.28 6.28 2.52
CA ILE A 131 -12.32 6.09 3.62
C ILE A 131 -12.96 6.58 4.93
N PRO A 132 -12.97 5.75 5.99
CA PRO A 132 -13.61 6.10 7.26
C PRO A 132 -13.07 7.38 7.89
N ALA A 133 -13.94 8.07 8.65
CA ALA A 133 -13.56 9.27 9.38
C ALA A 133 -12.38 9.04 10.33
N GLY A 134 -11.47 10.02 10.41
CA GLY A 134 -10.23 9.91 11.19
C GLY A 134 -9.05 9.35 10.39
N LEU A 135 -9.23 9.08 9.11
CA LEU A 135 -8.14 8.78 8.18
C LEU A 135 -8.14 9.83 7.06
N GLU A 136 -6.96 10.30 6.68
CA GLU A 136 -6.76 11.26 5.60
C GLU A 136 -5.87 10.60 4.56
N TRP A 137 -6.27 10.63 3.29
CA TRP A 137 -5.42 10.16 2.19
C TRP A 137 -4.70 11.34 1.54
N PHE A 138 -3.54 11.07 0.94
CA PHE A 138 -2.77 12.07 0.19
C PHE A 138 -2.06 11.40 -1.00
N HIS A 139 -1.77 12.19 -2.04
CA HIS A 139 -1.08 11.69 -3.24
C HIS A 139 0.43 11.56 -3.01
N LEU A 140 0.99 10.48 -3.56
CA LEU A 140 2.43 10.19 -3.57
C LEU A 140 2.87 9.80 -4.99
N PRO A 141 2.84 10.71 -5.97
CA PRO A 141 3.25 10.40 -7.33
C PRO A 141 4.73 10.02 -7.40
N GLY A 142 5.12 9.34 -8.48
CA GLY A 142 6.51 8.99 -8.76
C GLY A 142 6.68 7.54 -9.14
N HIS A 143 6.43 6.64 -8.19
CA HIS A 143 6.45 5.21 -8.42
C HIS A 143 5.28 4.76 -9.30
N HIS A 144 4.06 5.12 -8.87
CA HIS A 144 2.84 4.93 -9.64
C HIS A 144 2.02 6.24 -9.60
N TRP A 145 1.46 6.64 -10.74
CA TRP A 145 0.79 7.94 -10.89
C TRP A 145 -0.47 8.15 -10.02
N GLY A 146 -1.13 7.07 -9.60
CA GLY A 146 -2.29 7.12 -8.73
C GLY A 146 -1.99 6.66 -7.30
N MET A 147 -0.71 6.48 -6.95
CA MET A 147 -0.31 6.03 -5.62
C MET A 147 -0.73 7.03 -4.55
N ILE A 148 -1.26 6.49 -3.46
CA ILE A 148 -1.67 7.26 -2.28
C ILE A 148 -0.96 6.77 -1.02
N GLY A 149 -0.88 7.65 -0.03
CA GLY A 149 -0.62 7.32 1.36
C GLY A 149 -1.84 7.58 2.24
N ILE A 150 -1.79 7.08 3.47
CA ILE A 150 -2.80 7.34 4.50
C ILE A 150 -2.13 7.90 5.75
N LYS A 151 -2.70 8.97 6.30
CA LYS A 151 -2.41 9.49 7.63
C LYS A 151 -3.54 9.10 8.56
N THR A 152 -3.20 8.51 9.70
CA THR A 152 -4.19 8.17 10.73
C THR A 152 -4.43 9.33 11.69
N LYS A 153 -5.55 9.28 12.43
CA LYS A 153 -5.85 10.22 13.53
C LYS A 153 -4.76 10.25 14.61
N ASP A 154 -3.97 9.19 14.71
CA ASP A 154 -2.86 9.08 15.65
C ASP A 154 -1.59 9.79 15.16
N ASP A 155 -1.63 10.47 14.00
CA ASP A 155 -0.51 11.16 13.37
C ASP A 155 0.61 10.18 12.95
N VAL A 156 0.21 9.03 12.40
CA VAL A 156 1.06 8.00 11.78
C VAL A 156 0.82 8.02 10.27
N TYR A 157 1.87 7.86 9.48
CA TYR A 157 1.83 8.01 8.01
C TYR A 157 2.28 6.72 7.33
N PHE A 158 1.39 6.11 6.54
CA PHE A 158 1.73 5.03 5.61
C PHE A 158 2.05 5.64 4.25
N VAL A 159 3.27 5.40 3.76
CA VAL A 159 3.83 6.12 2.60
C VAL A 159 4.13 5.24 1.39
N ALA A 160 3.59 4.01 1.39
CA ALA A 160 3.67 3.07 0.27
C ALA A 160 5.12 2.93 -0.26
N ASP A 161 5.27 2.95 -1.59
CA ASP A 161 6.53 2.77 -2.31
C ASP A 161 7.24 4.09 -2.63
N THR A 162 6.98 5.13 -1.85
CA THR A 162 7.74 6.38 -1.96
C THR A 162 9.24 6.15 -1.69
N LEU A 163 9.55 5.11 -0.91
CA LEU A 163 10.91 4.76 -0.50
C LEU A 163 11.16 3.28 -0.77
N GLY A 164 12.23 2.97 -1.51
CA GLY A 164 12.80 1.64 -1.51
C GLY A 164 13.62 1.42 -0.24
N SER A 165 13.65 0.19 0.28
CA SER A 165 14.67 -0.15 1.28
C SER A 165 16.06 -0.10 0.67
N ILE A 166 17.04 0.14 1.55
CA ILE A 166 18.46 -0.02 1.23
C ILE A 166 18.70 -1.40 0.58
N ASP A 167 18.22 -2.47 1.21
CA ASP A 167 18.34 -3.83 0.67
C ASP A 167 17.66 -4.02 -0.70
N LEU A 168 16.53 -3.35 -0.95
CA LEU A 168 15.84 -3.43 -2.24
C LEU A 168 16.63 -2.68 -3.31
N VAL A 169 17.08 -1.46 -3.02
CA VAL A 169 17.85 -0.64 -3.97
C VAL A 169 19.18 -1.29 -4.31
N GLU A 170 19.88 -1.83 -3.32
CA GLU A 170 21.15 -2.55 -3.52
C GLU A 170 20.98 -3.80 -4.41
N ARG A 171 19.82 -4.47 -4.36
CA ARG A 171 19.53 -5.67 -5.18
C ARG A 171 18.96 -5.33 -6.55
N ALA A 172 17.99 -4.44 -6.61
CA ALA A 172 17.26 -4.10 -7.82
C ALA A 172 18.05 -3.17 -8.75
N HIS A 173 19.01 -2.41 -8.20
CA HIS A 173 19.86 -1.42 -8.90
C HIS A 173 19.09 -0.25 -9.54
N ILE A 174 17.83 -0.42 -9.94
CA ILE A 174 16.93 0.61 -10.47
C ILE A 174 15.54 0.36 -9.87
N LEU A 175 15.03 1.33 -9.10
CA LEU A 175 13.61 1.37 -8.72
C LEU A 175 12.79 1.91 -9.89
N LEU A 176 11.56 1.40 -10.05
CA LEU A 176 10.62 2.01 -10.99
C LEU A 176 10.25 3.41 -10.51
N ILE A 177 10.78 4.42 -11.20
CA ILE A 177 10.44 5.83 -11.05
C ILE A 177 9.83 6.30 -12.36
N TYR A 178 8.50 6.27 -12.43
CA TYR A 178 7.75 6.64 -13.62
C TYR A 178 7.71 8.15 -13.85
N ASP A 179 7.45 8.94 -12.80
CA ASP A 179 7.49 10.41 -12.82
C ASP A 179 8.59 10.91 -11.88
N VAL A 180 9.75 11.26 -12.44
CA VAL A 180 10.90 11.75 -11.66
C VAL A 180 10.55 13.01 -10.86
N LYS A 181 9.77 13.94 -11.42
CA LYS A 181 9.39 15.17 -10.71
C LYS A 181 8.45 14.84 -9.56
N GLY A 182 7.41 14.04 -9.84
CA GLY A 182 6.46 13.58 -8.82
C GLY A 182 7.15 12.83 -7.68
N TYR A 183 8.09 11.96 -8.02
CA TYR A 183 8.90 11.23 -7.05
C TYR A 183 9.69 12.15 -6.12
N LEU A 184 10.40 13.14 -6.67
CA LEU A 184 11.15 14.11 -5.87
C LEU A 184 10.23 14.98 -5.00
N ASP A 185 9.04 15.35 -5.49
CA ASP A 185 8.03 16.06 -4.72
C ASP A 185 7.50 15.19 -3.56
N SER A 186 7.26 13.90 -3.78
CA SER A 186 6.89 12.93 -2.75
C SER A 186 7.98 12.72 -1.71
N LEU A 187 9.26 12.62 -2.13
CA LEU A 187 10.39 12.56 -1.19
C LEU A 187 10.47 13.80 -0.31
N ASN A 188 10.28 15.01 -0.87
CA ASN A 188 10.28 16.25 -0.10
C ASN A 188 9.14 16.26 0.94
N PHE A 189 7.96 15.79 0.57
CA PHE A 189 6.85 15.64 1.50
C PHE A 189 7.18 14.66 2.62
N VAL A 190 7.66 13.45 2.29
CA VAL A 190 8.00 12.42 3.29
C VAL A 190 9.13 12.89 4.21
N GLU A 191 10.14 13.60 3.69
CA GLU A 191 11.21 14.19 4.51
C GLU A 191 10.67 15.19 5.55
N SER A 192 9.63 15.95 5.20
CA SER A 192 8.98 16.90 6.11
C SER A 192 8.28 16.22 7.29
N LEU A 193 8.00 14.91 7.19
CA LEU A 193 7.40 14.11 8.25
C LEU A 193 8.42 13.63 9.30
N ASN A 194 9.69 14.00 9.19
CA ASN A 194 10.70 13.58 10.16
C ASN A 194 10.32 13.96 11.60
N GLY A 195 10.42 13.00 12.52
CA GLY A 195 9.93 13.07 13.90
C GLY A 195 8.48 12.60 14.06
N LYS A 196 7.78 12.24 12.98
CA LYS A 196 6.51 11.52 12.99
C LYS A 196 6.75 10.05 12.69
N MET A 197 5.86 9.18 13.17
CA MET A 197 5.92 7.76 12.81
C MET A 197 5.53 7.58 11.35
N VAL A 198 6.46 7.05 10.55
CA VAL A 198 6.31 6.77 9.13
C VAL A 198 6.50 5.28 8.87
N VAL A 199 5.62 4.70 8.06
CA VAL A 199 5.65 3.29 7.67
C VAL A 199 5.77 3.20 6.14
N PRO A 200 6.99 3.00 5.63
CA PRO A 200 7.20 2.63 4.23
C PRO A 200 6.78 1.18 3.99
N SER A 201 6.46 0.82 2.74
CA SER A 201 6.09 -0.54 2.40
C SER A 201 7.26 -1.52 2.47
N HIS A 202 8.45 -1.12 2.04
CA HIS A 202 9.60 -2.04 1.95
C HIS A 202 10.70 -1.77 2.97
N SER A 203 10.46 -0.94 4.00
CA SER A 203 11.43 -0.62 5.05
C SER A 203 10.79 -0.64 6.43
N PRO A 204 11.54 -0.88 7.52
CA PRO A 204 11.00 -0.78 8.87
C PRO A 204 10.33 0.57 9.14
N ALA A 205 9.28 0.56 9.95
CA ALA A 205 8.68 1.78 10.47
C ALA A 205 9.71 2.60 11.27
N THR A 206 9.69 3.92 11.12
CA THR A 206 10.68 4.81 11.73
C THR A 206 10.09 6.18 12.03
N ASP A 207 10.60 6.84 13.07
CA ASP A 207 10.35 8.26 13.32
C ASP A 207 11.47 9.17 12.77
N ASN A 208 12.58 8.58 12.33
CA ASN A 208 13.71 9.26 11.70
C ASN A 208 13.81 8.85 10.23
N ILE A 209 12.96 9.45 9.39
CA ILE A 209 12.82 9.08 7.98
C ILE A 209 13.89 9.72 7.09
N LYS A 210 14.56 10.79 7.56
CA LYS A 210 15.55 11.55 6.78
C LYS A 210 16.64 10.70 6.15
N PRO A 211 17.34 9.79 6.87
CA PRO A 211 18.40 8.98 6.26
C PRO A 211 17.88 8.09 5.12
N VAL A 212 16.64 7.60 5.23
CA VAL A 212 16.02 6.76 4.20
C VAL A 212 15.68 7.58 2.96
N VAL A 213 15.16 8.81 3.15
CA VAL A 213 14.91 9.75 2.05
C VAL A 213 16.21 10.16 1.36
N GLU A 214 17.24 10.51 2.12
CA GLU A 214 18.55 10.90 1.58
C GLU A 214 19.19 9.78 0.75
N PHE A 215 19.06 8.53 1.20
CA PHE A 215 19.51 7.37 0.43
C PHE A 215 18.74 7.21 -0.89
N ASN A 216 17.42 7.36 -0.86
CA ASN A 216 16.57 7.21 -2.05
C ASN A 216 16.72 8.36 -3.07
N ARG A 217 17.25 9.51 -2.63
CA ARG A 217 17.43 10.69 -3.48
C ARG A 217 18.70 10.65 -4.32
N ASN A 218 19.72 9.89 -3.90
CA ASN A 218 21.07 9.87 -4.47
C ASN A 218 21.39 8.55 -5.17
#